data_AF-A0A0K2TMD7-F1
#
_entry.id   AF-A0A0K2TMD7-F1
#
_cell.length_a   1.000
_cell.length_b   1.000
_cell.length_c   1.000
_cell.angle_alpha   90.00
_cell.angle_beta   90.00
_cell.angle_gamma   90.00
#
_symmetry.space_group_name_H-M   'P 1'
#
loop_
_entity.id
_entity.type
_entity.pdbx_description
1 polymer ?
#
loop_
_entity_poly.entity_id
_entity_poly.type
_entity_poly.pdbx_seq_one_letter_code
_entity_poly.pdbx_strand_id
1 'polypeptide(L)' 'MDPEALNKLSPQQKSEIMQSVKTQAALANMQMLLTQVTDKCFPKCISSPSTSLSSSEQKCLSMCMDR' A
#
# COMPACT_ATOMS: atom_id res chain seq x y z
N MET A 1 2.20 -10.52 -17.78
CA MET A 1 2.60 -11.90 -17.44
C MET A 1 2.00 -12.79 -18.51
N ASP A 2 2.81 -13.63 -19.16
CA ASP A 2 2.34 -14.49 -20.24
C ASP A 2 1.60 -15.71 -19.64
N PRO A 3 0.29 -15.87 -19.89
CA PRO A 3 -0.51 -16.94 -19.29
C PRO A 3 -0.12 -18.35 -19.77
N GLU A 4 0.54 -18.48 -20.92
CA GLU A 4 0.98 -19.77 -21.45
C GLU A 4 2.23 -20.28 -20.73
N ALA A 5 3.10 -19.38 -20.28
CA ALA A 5 4.30 -19.72 -19.50
C ALA A 5 3.94 -20.28 -18.11
N LEU A 6 2.88 -19.77 -17.48
CA LEU A 6 2.40 -20.24 -16.18
C LEU A 6 1.91 -21.69 -16.23
N ASN A 7 1.29 -22.12 -17.34
CA ASN A 7 0.75 -23.48 -17.48
C ASN A 7 1.83 -24.57 -17.56
N LYS A 8 3.03 -24.22 -18.05
CA LYS A 8 4.19 -25.13 -18.20
C LYS A 8 4.97 -25.38 -16.91
N LEU A 9 4.64 -24.70 -15.81
CA LEU A 9 5.34 -24.82 -14.53
C LEU A 9 4.87 -26.00 -13.69
N SER A 10 5.79 -26.58 -12.91
CA SER A 10 5.45 -27.59 -11.91
C SER A 10 4.55 -27.01 -10.81
N PRO A 11 3.80 -27.84 -10.07
CA PRO A 11 2.98 -27.37 -8.94
C PRO A 11 3.79 -26.58 -7.91
N GLN A 12 5.04 -26.98 -7.64
CA GLN A 12 5.94 -26.27 -6.73
C GLN A 12 6.28 -24.87 -7.27
N GLN A 13 6.70 -24.76 -8.54
CA GLN A 13 7.04 -23.48 -9.16
C GLN A 13 5.83 -22.53 -9.23
N LYS A 14 4.64 -23.06 -9.50
CA LYS A 14 3.39 -22.27 -9.47
C LYS A 14 3.14 -21.67 -8.09
N SER A 15 3.32 -22.48 -7.03
CA SER A 15 3.15 -22.03 -5.65
C SER A 15 4.12 -20.91 -5.28
N GLU A 16 5.41 -21.07 -5.60
CA GLU A 16 6.45 -20.06 -5.34
C GLU A 16 6.19 -18.75 -6.08
N ILE A 17 5.76 -18.81 -7.34
CA ILE A 17 5.40 -17.62 -8.11
C ILE A 17 4.15 -16.97 -7.53
N MET A 18 3.11 -17.72 -7.18
CA MET A 18 1.91 -17.15 -6.54
C MET A 18 2.25 -16.45 -5.23
N GLN A 19 3.15 -17.04 -4.43
CA GLN A 19 3.62 -16.41 -3.20
C GLN A 19 4.36 -15.10 -3.50
N SER A 20 5.26 -15.11 -4.48
CA SER A 20 6.00 -13.93 -4.90
C SER A 20 5.08 -12.81 -5.42
N VAL A 21 4.08 -13.18 -6.23
CA VAL A 21 3.07 -12.26 -6.75
C VAL A 21 2.23 -11.67 -5.62
N LYS A 22 1.82 -12.46 -4.63
CA LYS A 22 1.10 -11.95 -3.45
C LYS A 22 1.94 -10.93 -2.68
N THR A 23 3.22 -11.21 -2.46
CA THR A 23 4.13 -10.28 -1.80
C THR A 23 4.26 -8.97 -2.59
N GLN A 24 4.44 -9.05 -3.91
CA GLN A 24 4.52 -7.86 -4.77
C GLN A 24 3.21 -7.07 -4.79
N ALA A 25 2.06 -7.74 -4.83
CA ALA A 25 0.75 -7.09 -4.76
C ALA A 25 0.56 -6.37 -3.43
N ALA A 26 0.96 -6.97 -2.30
CA ALA A 26 0.92 -6.32 -1.00
C ALA A 26 1.82 -5.07 -0.95
N LEU A 27 3.03 -5.15 -1.51
CA LEU A 27 3.95 -4.00 -1.62
C LEU A 27 3.35 -2.87 -2.47
N ALA A 28 2.74 -3.20 -3.62
CA ALA A 28 2.11 -2.21 -4.49
C ALA A 28 0.92 -1.52 -3.79
N ASN A 29 0.10 -2.29 -3.06
CA ASN A 29 -1.01 -1.73 -2.29
C ASN A 29 -0.52 -0.79 -1.17
N MET A 30 0.56 -1.16 -0.47
CA MET A 30 1.17 -0.28 0.54
C MET A 30 1.75 0.99 -0.10
N GLN A 31 2.38 0.89 -1.28
CA GLN A 31 2.89 2.05 -1.98
C GLN A 31 1.78 3.04 -2.33
N MET A 32 0.63 2.53 -2.79
CA MET A 32 -0.55 3.37 -3.06
C MET A 32 -1.06 4.05 -1.79
N LEU A 33 -1.14 3.32 -0.68
CA LEU A 33 -1.54 3.88 0.62
C LEU A 33 -0.57 4.97 1.07
N LEU A 34 0.74 4.73 0.97
CA LEU A 34 1.76 5.71 1.31
C LEU A 34 1.58 6.98 0.48
N THR A 35 1.45 6.86 -0.84
CA THR A 35 1.20 8.00 -1.73
C THR A 35 -0.08 8.75 -1.37
N GLN A 36 -1.17 8.05 -1.02
CA GLN A 36 -2.40 8.69 -0.57
C GLN A 36 -2.18 9.48 0.73
N VAL A 37 -1.50 8.88 1.71
CA VAL A 37 -1.23 9.53 2.99
C VAL A 37 -0.31 10.74 2.81
N THR A 38 0.81 10.58 2.09
CA THR A 38 1.83 11.63 1.94
C THR A 38 1.36 12.78 1.07
N ASP A 39 0.69 12.50 -0.04
CA ASP A 39 0.45 13.52 -1.07
C ASP A 39 -0.95 14.14 -0.95
N LYS A 40 -1.90 13.43 -0.33
CA LYS A 40 -3.28 13.94 -0.16
C LYS A 40 -3.59 14.28 1.29
N CYS A 41 -3.30 13.40 2.22
CA CYS A 41 -3.76 13.57 3.60
C CYS A 41 -2.84 14.46 4.42
N PHE A 42 -1.52 14.29 4.31
CA PHE A 42 -0.57 15.09 5.07
C PHE A 42 -0.71 16.59 4.81
N PRO A 43 -0.77 17.09 3.56
CA PRO A 43 -0.91 18.53 3.29
C PRO A 43 -2.25 19.11 3.75
N LYS A 44 -3.29 18.28 3.88
CA LYS A 44 -4.62 18.70 4.33
C LYS A 44 -4.76 18.70 5.84
N CYS A 45 -4.11 17.74 6.50
CA CYS A 45 -4.32 17.49 7.92
C CYS A 45 -3.21 18.06 8.80
N ILE A 46 -1.99 18.24 8.28
CA ILE A 46 -0.82 18.69 9.05
C ILE A 46 -0.46 20.11 8.63
N SER A 47 -0.87 21.09 9.44
CA SER A 47 -0.57 22.51 9.19
C SER A 47 0.77 22.96 9.77
N SER A 48 1.22 22.29 10.84
CA SER A 48 2.44 22.64 11.56
C SER A 48 3.19 21.35 11.92
N PRO A 49 4.14 20.90 11.07
CA PRO A 49 4.81 19.61 11.29
C PRO A 49 5.58 19.63 12.62
N SER A 50 5.39 18.56 13.39
CA SER A 50 6.02 18.35 14.70
C SER A 50 6.49 16.90 14.83
N THR A 51 7.27 16.58 15.86
CA THR A 51 7.71 15.20 16.13
C THR A 51 6.57 14.28 16.57
N SER A 52 5.40 14.85 16.89
CA SER A 52 4.21 14.13 17.34
C SER A 52 2.97 14.66 16.62
N LEU A 53 1.97 13.79 16.43
CA LEU A 53 0.67 14.21 15.94
C LEU A 53 -0.23 14.60 17.11
N SER A 54 -0.88 15.76 17.01
CA SER A 54 -1.98 16.13 17.90
C SER A 54 -3.18 15.22 17.66
N SER A 55 -4.09 15.13 18.64
CA SER A 55 -5.32 14.33 18.51
C SER A 55 -6.19 14.76 17.33
N SER A 56 -6.18 16.06 16.99
CA SER A 56 -6.89 16.61 15.84
C SER A 56 -6.30 16.14 14.51
N GLU A 57 -4.97 16.16 14.40
CA GLU A 57 -4.25 15.67 13.21
C GLU A 57 -4.45 14.16 13.02
N GLN A 58 -4.37 13.38 14.09
CA GLN A 58 -4.65 11.93 14.05
C GLN A 58 -6.07 11.66 13.54
N LYS A 59 -7.08 12.36 14.09
CA LYS A 59 -8.47 12.22 13.66
C LYS A 59 -8.66 12.62 12.19
N CYS A 60 -8.03 13.71 11.75
CA CYS A 60 -8.09 14.15 10.35
C CYS A 60 -7.48 13.10 9.42
N LEU A 61 -6.30 12.56 9.75
CA LEU A 61 -5.64 11.54 8.95
C LEU A 61 -6.49 10.28 8.82
N SER A 62 -7.07 9.78 9.92
CA SER A 62 -8.00 8.63 9.85
C SER A 62 -9.18 8.91 8.92
N MET A 63 -9.83 10.06 9.08
CA MET A 63 -10.95 10.45 8.21
C MET A 63 -10.55 10.68 6.74
N CYS A 64 -9.30 11.08 6.48
CA CYS A 64 -8.80 11.29 5.13
C CYS A 64 -8.44 9.97 4.45
N MET A 65 -7.90 9.00 5.19
CA MET A 65 -7.55 7.68 4.66
C MET A 65 -8.80 6.84 4.32
N ASP A 66 -9.89 7.02 5.07
CA ASP A 66 -11.18 6.35 4.82
C ASP A 66 -11.94 6.87 3.58
N ARG A 67 -11.47 7.98 2.97
CA ARG A 67 -12.10 8.65 1.80
C ARG A 67 -11.28 8.46 0.54
#